data_AF-A0A7R9QVP0-F1
#
_entry.id   AF-A0A7R9QVP0-F1
#
_cell.length_a   1.000
_cell.length_b   1.000
_cell.length_c   1.000
_cell.angle_alpha   90.00
_cell.angle_beta   90.00
_cell.angle_gamma   90.00
#
_symmetry.space_group_name_H-M   'P 1'
#
loop_
_entity.id
_entity.type
_entity.pdbx_description
1 polymer ?
#
loop_
_entity_poly.entity_id
_entity_poly.type
_entity_poly.pdbx_seq_one_letter_code
_entity_poly.pdbx_strand_id
1 'polypeptide(L)'
;VTSGVAAAVEAAHKRAAELAKDGEHNPNAKELLDTFFQRAVRPMATLTQICGHNRARQTEKLAQILEELTALQDEADKVDNYLNGFTQKSDPQTSHLGYYSTWVLYHILRVMTQYLLSGFELELYSPHEYQYIFWYLYEFLYGWIVSTLNRASNLILEQEVIADQIQQQMKGKSKKSRPKKRKQRPHYQQILIHQSLQHLNNGFYKAICGFKLDNKLPVPQSALNSEQIRYEH
;
A
#
# COMPACT_ATOMS: atom_id res chain seq x y z
N VAL A 1 -2.10 15.86 -2.05
CA VAL A 1 -1.33 14.63 -1.73
C VAL A 1 -2.08 13.33 -2.13
N THR A 2 -3.25 13.44 -2.77
CA THR A 2 -4.15 12.31 -3.12
C THR A 2 -4.17 11.92 -4.60
N SER A 3 -3.40 12.57 -5.48
CA SER A 3 -3.62 12.47 -6.94
C SER A 3 -3.23 11.12 -7.57
N GLY A 4 -2.22 10.43 -7.06
CA GLY A 4 -1.74 9.18 -7.68
C GLY A 4 -2.57 7.94 -7.31
N VAL A 5 -3.08 7.87 -6.07
CA VAL A 5 -3.85 6.73 -5.57
C VAL A 5 -5.32 6.86 -5.95
N ALA A 6 -5.86 8.07 -5.95
CA ALA A 6 -7.19 8.34 -6.51
C ALA A 6 -7.23 7.95 -8.00
N ALA A 7 -6.17 8.24 -8.77
CA ALA A 7 -6.08 7.81 -10.17
C ALA A 7 -6.02 6.28 -10.34
N ALA A 8 -5.39 5.56 -9.41
CA ALA A 8 -5.35 4.09 -9.43
C ALA A 8 -6.71 3.47 -9.06
N VAL A 9 -7.42 4.04 -8.07
CA VAL A 9 -8.79 3.65 -7.70
C VAL A 9 -9.77 4.00 -8.83
N GLU A 10 -9.63 5.17 -9.44
CA GLU A 10 -10.45 5.60 -10.56
C GLU A 10 -10.20 4.72 -11.80
N ALA A 11 -8.94 4.33 -12.07
CA ALA A 11 -8.60 3.37 -13.12
C ALA A 11 -9.16 1.96 -12.81
N ALA A 12 -9.07 1.50 -11.56
CA ALA A 12 -9.62 0.21 -11.14
C ALA A 12 -11.15 0.20 -11.22
N HIS A 13 -11.81 1.29 -10.80
CA HIS A 13 -13.27 1.44 -10.86
C HIS A 13 -13.76 1.54 -12.31
N LYS A 14 -13.06 2.31 -13.16
CA LYS A 14 -13.36 2.43 -14.59
C LYS A 14 -13.19 1.09 -15.31
N ARG A 15 -12.18 0.31 -14.94
CA ARG A 15 -11.97 -1.04 -15.49
C ARG A 15 -12.95 -2.07 -14.94
N ALA A 16 -13.36 -2.01 -13.68
CA ALA A 16 -14.44 -2.84 -13.15
C ALA A 16 -15.75 -2.58 -13.91
N ALA A 17 -16.02 -1.31 -14.26
CA ALA A 17 -17.15 -0.92 -15.09
C ALA A 17 -17.02 -1.36 -16.56
N GLU A 18 -15.80 -1.43 -17.12
CA GLU A 18 -15.52 -1.93 -18.48
C GLU A 18 -15.57 -3.46 -18.57
N LEU A 19 -15.02 -4.18 -17.58
CA LEU A 19 -15.14 -5.63 -17.43
C LEU A 19 -16.60 -6.07 -17.25
N ALA A 20 -17.43 -5.23 -16.61
CA ALA A 20 -18.88 -5.44 -16.50
C ALA A 20 -19.65 -5.19 -17.82
N LYS A 21 -19.01 -4.59 -18.84
CA LYS A 21 -19.61 -4.34 -20.15
C LYS A 21 -19.31 -5.43 -21.19
N ASP A 22 -18.15 -6.09 -21.11
CA ASP A 22 -17.66 -6.98 -22.19
C ASP A 22 -17.90 -8.49 -21.94
N GLY A 23 -18.47 -8.89 -20.81
CA GLY A 23 -18.91 -10.26 -20.58
C GLY A 23 -20.02 -10.25 -19.55
N GLU A 24 -21.15 -10.91 -19.87
CA GLU A 24 -22.30 -11.18 -19.00
C GLU A 24 -22.29 -10.44 -17.67
N HIS A 25 -23.19 -9.45 -17.52
CA HIS A 25 -23.52 -8.84 -16.24
C HIS A 25 -23.57 -9.91 -15.14
N ASN A 26 -22.49 -10.08 -14.38
CA ASN A 26 -22.46 -11.01 -13.26
C ASN A 26 -22.94 -10.20 -12.06
N PRO A 27 -24.24 -10.28 -11.70
CA PRO A 27 -24.81 -9.48 -10.63
C PRO A 27 -24.06 -9.70 -9.31
N ASN A 28 -23.53 -10.92 -9.10
CA ASN A 28 -22.78 -11.28 -7.90
C ASN A 28 -21.42 -10.56 -7.83
N ALA A 29 -20.72 -10.41 -8.96
CA ALA A 29 -19.46 -9.66 -9.00
C ALA A 29 -19.67 -8.17 -8.71
N LYS A 30 -20.75 -7.61 -9.26
CA LYS A 30 -21.14 -6.21 -9.03
C LYS A 30 -21.53 -5.97 -7.58
N GLU A 31 -22.40 -6.81 -7.02
CA GLU A 31 -22.84 -6.70 -5.62
C GLU A 31 -21.67 -6.82 -4.64
N LEU A 32 -20.72 -7.73 -4.90
CA LEU A 32 -19.51 -7.89 -4.11
C LEU A 32 -18.65 -6.63 -4.13
N LEU A 33 -18.46 -6.03 -5.30
CA LEU A 33 -17.72 -4.78 -5.46
C LEU A 33 -18.42 -3.60 -4.80
N ASP A 34 -19.73 -3.46 -4.98
CA ASP A 34 -20.53 -2.40 -4.38
C ASP A 34 -20.46 -2.49 -2.84
N THR A 35 -20.54 -3.70 -2.29
CA THR A 35 -20.41 -3.95 -0.85
C THR A 35 -19.02 -3.56 -0.34
N PHE A 36 -17.96 -3.96 -1.05
CA PHE A 36 -16.58 -3.59 -0.70
C PHE A 36 -16.40 -2.07 -0.71
N PHE A 37 -16.84 -1.37 -1.76
CA PHE A 37 -16.69 0.08 -1.84
C PHE A 37 -17.49 0.79 -0.75
N GLN A 38 -18.73 0.35 -0.46
CA GLN A 38 -19.53 0.91 0.63
C GLN A 38 -18.79 0.79 1.97
N ARG A 39 -18.14 -0.35 2.23
CA ARG A 39 -17.36 -0.57 3.45
C ARG A 39 -16.05 0.22 3.49
N ALA A 40 -15.44 0.48 2.33
CA ALA A 40 -14.23 1.29 2.22
C ALA A 40 -14.46 2.79 2.49
N VAL A 41 -15.68 3.31 2.29
CA VAL A 41 -15.98 4.75 2.47
C VAL A 41 -15.61 5.23 3.87
N ARG A 42 -16.04 4.50 4.91
CA ARG A 42 -15.83 4.93 6.30
C ARG A 42 -14.33 4.99 6.67
N PRO A 43 -13.52 3.93 6.50
CA PRO A 43 -12.09 4.00 6.80
C PRO A 43 -11.37 5.10 6.02
N MET A 44 -11.69 5.29 4.73
CA MET A 44 -11.06 6.34 3.93
C MET A 44 -11.46 7.76 4.36
N ALA A 45 -12.72 7.96 4.76
CA ALA A 45 -13.17 9.22 5.33
C ALA A 45 -12.46 9.50 6.67
N THR A 46 -12.35 8.49 7.54
CA THR A 46 -11.65 8.61 8.82
C THR A 46 -10.17 8.96 8.62
N LEU A 47 -9.47 8.35 7.66
CA LEU A 47 -8.08 8.72 7.33
C LEU A 47 -7.94 10.22 7.00
N THR A 48 -8.90 10.77 6.26
CA THR A 48 -8.92 12.20 5.93
C THR A 48 -9.19 13.06 7.17
N GLN A 49 -10.13 12.64 8.02
CA GLN A 49 -10.46 13.34 9.27
C GLN A 49 -9.30 13.34 10.26
N ILE A 50 -8.51 12.26 10.32
CA ILE A 50 -7.33 12.14 11.20
C ILE A 50 -6.37 13.30 10.95
N CYS A 51 -6.13 13.68 9.70
CA CYS A 51 -5.24 14.79 9.35
C CYS A 51 -5.65 16.14 9.98
N GLY A 52 -6.91 16.32 10.38
CA GLY A 52 -7.41 17.54 11.03
C GLY A 52 -7.21 17.60 12.54
N HIS A 53 -6.78 16.51 13.19
CA HIS A 53 -6.53 16.49 14.63
C HIS A 53 -5.13 16.99 14.99
N ASN A 54 -4.92 17.33 16.27
CA ASN A 54 -3.56 17.58 16.79
C ASN A 54 -2.72 16.29 16.77
N ARG A 55 -1.38 16.41 16.91
CA ARG A 55 -0.44 15.28 16.74
C ARG A 55 -0.69 14.11 17.68
N ALA A 56 -0.86 14.34 18.97
CA ALA A 56 -1.14 13.26 19.93
C ALA A 56 -2.43 12.50 19.56
N ARG A 57 -3.48 13.25 19.18
CA ARG A 57 -4.75 12.66 18.75
C ARG A 57 -4.66 11.96 17.38
N GLN A 58 -3.80 12.44 16.48
CA GLN A 58 -3.49 11.73 15.24
C GLN A 58 -2.92 10.34 15.55
N THR A 59 -1.91 10.26 16.41
CA THR A 59 -1.27 8.99 16.81
C THR A 59 -2.27 7.99 17.37
N GLU A 60 -3.11 8.41 18.32
CA GLU A 60 -4.16 7.55 18.90
C GLU A 60 -5.12 7.00 17.83
N LYS A 61 -5.58 7.87 16.92
CA LYS A 61 -6.53 7.46 15.87
C LYS A 61 -5.89 6.62 14.77
N LEU A 62 -4.60 6.82 14.48
CA LEU A 62 -3.85 5.97 13.56
C LEU A 62 -3.74 4.54 14.10
N ALA A 63 -3.59 4.35 15.41
CA ALA A 63 -3.64 3.02 16.00
C ALA A 63 -5.02 2.37 15.84
N GLN A 64 -6.09 3.10 16.16
CA GLN A 64 -7.47 2.59 16.08
C GLN A 64 -7.89 2.21 14.67
N ILE A 65 -7.52 3.01 13.66
CA ILE A 65 -7.96 2.78 12.29
C ILE A 65 -7.27 1.57 11.63
N LEU A 66 -6.15 1.08 12.18
CA LEU A 66 -5.49 -0.13 11.65
C LEU A 66 -6.40 -1.34 11.71
N GLU A 67 -7.19 -1.51 12.77
CA GLU A 67 -8.16 -2.60 12.88
C GLU A 67 -9.24 -2.53 11.77
N GLU A 68 -9.77 -1.33 11.52
CA GLU A 68 -10.74 -1.11 10.43
C GLU A 68 -10.12 -1.40 9.05
N LEU A 69 -8.86 -1.03 8.83
CA LEU A 69 -8.15 -1.30 7.58
C LEU A 69 -7.78 -2.77 7.41
N THR A 70 -7.45 -3.49 8.48
CA THR A 70 -7.22 -4.95 8.43
C THR A 70 -8.49 -5.69 8.07
N ALA A 71 -9.64 -5.32 8.66
CA ALA A 71 -10.92 -5.90 8.25
C ALA A 71 -11.22 -5.59 6.76
N LEU A 72 -10.92 -4.38 6.29
CA LEU A 72 -11.06 -4.03 4.87
C LEU A 72 -10.11 -4.81 3.96
N GLN A 73 -8.91 -5.18 4.44
CA GLN A 73 -7.95 -5.99 3.71
C GLN A 73 -8.51 -7.40 3.46
N ASP A 74 -9.07 -8.04 4.49
CA ASP A 74 -9.68 -9.37 4.37
C ASP A 74 -10.81 -9.37 3.33
N GLU A 75 -11.56 -8.28 3.23
CA GLU A 75 -12.61 -8.11 2.23
C GLU A 75 -12.03 -7.88 0.83
N ALA A 76 -10.98 -7.07 0.71
CA ALA A 76 -10.29 -6.86 -0.54
C ALA A 76 -9.71 -8.16 -1.11
N ASP A 77 -9.14 -9.01 -0.25
CA ASP A 77 -8.63 -10.33 -0.62
C ASP A 77 -9.75 -11.25 -1.13
N LYS A 78 -10.93 -11.24 -0.49
CA LYS A 78 -12.10 -12.00 -0.95
C LYS A 78 -12.58 -11.54 -2.33
N VAL A 79 -12.65 -10.22 -2.55
CA VAL A 79 -13.01 -9.62 -3.84
C VAL A 79 -12.00 -10.05 -4.91
N ASP A 80 -10.71 -9.90 -4.62
CA ASP A 80 -9.64 -10.23 -5.56
C ASP A 80 -9.62 -11.72 -5.93
N ASN A 81 -9.85 -12.60 -4.95
CA ASN A 81 -9.93 -14.05 -5.16
C ASN A 81 -11.16 -14.44 -6.00
N TYR A 82 -12.32 -13.84 -5.73
CA TYR A 82 -13.53 -14.07 -6.51
C TYR A 82 -13.35 -13.66 -7.97
N LEU A 83 -12.81 -12.47 -8.20
CA LEU A 83 -12.55 -11.95 -9.54
C LEU A 83 -11.51 -12.79 -10.27
N ASN A 84 -10.46 -13.26 -9.59
CA ASN A 84 -9.48 -14.17 -10.19
C ASN A 84 -10.10 -15.48 -10.65
N GLY A 85 -10.93 -16.10 -9.79
CA GLY A 85 -11.65 -17.32 -10.14
C GLY A 85 -12.62 -17.12 -11.31
N PHE A 86 -13.18 -15.93 -11.47
CA PHE A 86 -14.01 -15.58 -12.63
C PHE A 86 -13.17 -15.40 -13.89
N THR A 87 -12.09 -14.60 -13.83
CA THR A 87 -11.20 -14.35 -14.98
C THR A 87 -10.59 -15.64 -15.51
N GLN A 88 -10.12 -16.55 -14.63
CA GLN A 88 -9.55 -17.83 -15.05
C GLN A 88 -10.57 -18.76 -15.75
N LYS A 89 -11.87 -18.65 -15.41
CA LYS A 89 -12.92 -19.41 -16.10
C LYS A 89 -13.20 -18.86 -17.50
N SER A 90 -13.12 -17.55 -17.68
CA SER A 90 -13.35 -16.89 -18.96
C SER A 90 -12.13 -16.96 -19.89
N ASP A 91 -10.93 -16.80 -19.33
CA ASP A 91 -9.65 -16.91 -20.04
C ASP A 91 -8.57 -17.47 -19.11
N PRO A 92 -8.19 -18.76 -19.25
CA PRO A 92 -7.18 -19.40 -18.41
C PRO A 92 -5.79 -18.77 -18.48
N GLN A 93 -5.50 -17.98 -19.53
CA GLN A 93 -4.20 -17.29 -19.69
C GLN A 93 -4.18 -15.92 -19.00
N THR A 94 -5.34 -15.42 -18.55
CA THR A 94 -5.45 -14.13 -17.88
C THR A 94 -5.71 -14.33 -16.39
N SER A 95 -4.92 -13.64 -15.55
CA SER A 95 -5.05 -13.70 -14.09
C SER A 95 -5.45 -12.34 -13.53
N HIS A 96 -6.32 -12.33 -12.52
CA HIS A 96 -6.61 -11.13 -11.74
C HIS A 96 -5.56 -10.99 -10.64
N LEU A 97 -4.83 -9.88 -10.66
CA LEU A 97 -3.55 -9.78 -9.97
C LEU A 97 -3.62 -9.04 -8.62
N GLY A 98 -4.81 -9.03 -8.03
CA GLY A 98 -5.05 -8.50 -6.69
C GLY A 98 -4.98 -6.98 -6.59
N TYR A 99 -5.86 -6.27 -7.30
CA TYR A 99 -5.83 -4.79 -7.34
C TYR A 99 -6.30 -4.19 -6.01
N TYR A 100 -7.37 -4.73 -5.42
CA TYR A 100 -7.97 -4.16 -4.21
C TYR A 100 -7.12 -4.43 -2.99
N SER A 101 -6.60 -5.64 -2.84
CA SER A 101 -5.68 -6.04 -1.77
C SER A 101 -4.41 -5.20 -1.79
N THR A 102 -3.84 -4.95 -2.98
CA THR A 102 -2.66 -4.07 -3.14
C THR A 102 -2.96 -2.64 -2.71
N TRP A 103 -4.16 -2.13 -3.01
CA TRP A 103 -4.58 -0.78 -2.64
C TRP A 103 -4.78 -0.61 -1.12
N VAL A 104 -5.47 -1.55 -0.47
CA VAL A 104 -5.67 -1.51 0.98
C VAL A 104 -4.34 -1.67 1.72
N LEU A 105 -3.49 -2.62 1.29
CA LEU A 105 -2.18 -2.85 1.87
C LEU A 105 -1.30 -1.60 1.82
N TYR A 106 -1.34 -0.85 0.71
CA TYR A 106 -0.62 0.42 0.62
C TYR A 106 -1.04 1.40 1.73
N HIS A 107 -2.34 1.54 2.01
CA HIS A 107 -2.82 2.42 3.07
C HIS A 107 -2.46 1.91 4.46
N ILE A 108 -2.53 0.60 4.71
CA ILE A 108 -2.09 -0.01 5.97
C ILE A 108 -0.63 0.35 6.24
N LEU A 109 0.26 0.08 5.27
CA LEU A 109 1.68 0.37 5.41
C LEU A 109 1.95 1.86 5.64
N ARG A 110 1.20 2.74 4.97
CA ARG A 110 1.29 4.20 5.16
C ARG A 110 0.86 4.62 6.56
N VAL A 111 -0.21 4.05 7.11
CA VAL A 111 -0.68 4.31 8.47
C VAL A 111 0.33 3.81 9.49
N MET A 112 0.83 2.58 9.35
CA MET A 112 1.87 2.02 10.24
C MET A 112 3.13 2.88 10.24
N THR A 113 3.57 3.35 9.06
CA THR A 113 4.71 4.26 8.94
C THR A 113 4.45 5.58 9.67
N GLN A 114 3.27 6.19 9.47
CA GLN A 114 2.92 7.46 10.10
C GLN A 114 2.80 7.31 11.62
N TYR A 115 2.24 6.20 12.10
CA TYR A 115 2.15 5.88 13.52
C TYR A 115 3.54 5.83 14.17
N LEU A 116 4.49 5.09 13.59
CA LEU A 116 5.85 5.03 14.14
C LEU A 116 6.58 6.37 14.07
N LEU A 117 6.47 7.10 12.97
CA LEU A 117 7.10 8.41 12.86
C LEU A 117 6.54 9.42 13.86
N SER A 118 5.25 9.30 14.23
CA SER A 118 4.65 10.16 15.24
C SER A 118 5.25 9.94 16.63
N GLY A 119 5.77 8.74 16.93
CA GLY A 119 6.47 8.48 18.18
C GLY A 119 7.77 9.28 18.31
N PHE A 120 8.47 9.55 17.20
CA PHE A 120 9.60 10.49 17.22
C PHE A 120 9.14 11.94 17.40
N GLU A 121 8.09 12.37 16.69
CA GLU A 121 7.56 13.75 16.79
C GLU A 121 7.05 14.08 18.21
N LEU A 122 6.56 13.08 18.92
CA LEU A 122 6.02 13.19 20.28
C LEU A 122 7.03 12.77 21.37
N GLU A 123 8.28 12.48 21.00
CA GLU A 123 9.35 12.06 21.92
C GLU A 123 8.98 10.84 22.80
N LEU A 124 8.25 9.88 22.23
CA LEU A 124 7.76 8.69 22.94
C LEU A 124 8.81 7.59 23.05
N TYR A 125 9.86 7.65 22.24
CA TYR A 125 10.91 6.63 22.20
C TYR A 125 12.14 7.11 22.96
N SER A 126 12.72 6.21 23.75
CA SER A 126 14.04 6.38 24.31
C SER A 126 15.12 6.05 23.26
N PRO A 127 16.33 6.65 23.34
CA PRO A 127 17.39 6.43 22.35
C PRO A 127 17.79 4.96 22.13
N HIS A 128 17.69 4.12 23.15
CA HIS A 128 18.01 2.69 23.06
C HIS A 128 16.99 1.88 22.23
N GLU A 129 15.80 2.45 22.01
CA GLU A 129 14.71 1.84 21.23
C GLU A 129 14.79 2.20 19.74
N TYR A 130 15.53 3.27 19.40
CA TYR A 130 15.64 3.78 18.03
C TYR A 130 16.12 2.71 17.04
N GLN A 131 16.97 1.77 17.49
CA GLN A 131 17.43 0.65 16.66
C GLN A 131 16.26 -0.17 16.12
N TYR A 132 15.24 -0.46 16.94
CA TYR A 132 14.10 -1.29 16.54
C TYR A 132 13.18 -0.52 15.60
N ILE A 133 12.94 0.76 15.90
CA ILE A 133 12.06 1.60 15.09
C ILE A 133 12.66 1.83 13.70
N PHE A 134 13.95 2.19 13.62
CA PHE A 134 14.61 2.37 12.33
C PHE A 134 14.75 1.05 11.57
N TRP A 135 15.03 -0.06 12.28
CA TRP A 135 15.05 -1.39 11.67
C TRP A 135 13.72 -1.72 11.01
N TYR A 136 12.63 -1.57 11.75
CA TYR A 136 11.30 -1.88 11.26
C TYR A 136 10.87 -0.95 10.11
N LEU A 137 11.22 0.34 10.18
CA LEU A 137 10.99 1.27 9.07
C LEU A 137 11.76 0.85 7.81
N TYR A 138 13.05 0.52 7.91
CA TYR A 138 13.88 0.24 6.73
C TYR A 138 13.67 -1.16 6.14
N GLU A 139 13.68 -2.21 6.98
CA GLU A 139 13.67 -3.61 6.53
C GLU A 139 12.25 -4.00 6.13
N PHE A 140 11.27 -3.57 6.94
CA PHE A 140 9.89 -3.94 6.77
C PHE A 140 9.11 -2.84 6.03
N LEU A 141 8.70 -1.76 6.70
CA LEU A 141 7.67 -0.87 6.16
C LEU A 141 8.00 -0.24 4.81
N TYR A 142 9.15 0.42 4.67
CA TYR A 142 9.49 1.04 3.39
C TYR A 142 9.78 0.01 2.29
N GLY A 143 10.37 -1.14 2.62
CA GLY A 143 10.56 -2.25 1.68
C GLY A 143 9.24 -2.76 1.12
N TRP A 144 8.26 -2.98 2.00
CA TRP A 144 6.92 -3.40 1.63
C TRP A 144 6.15 -2.33 0.85
N ILE A 145 6.29 -1.04 1.19
CA ILE A 145 5.69 0.06 0.41
C ILE A 145 6.25 0.09 -1.00
N VAL A 146 7.57 -0.01 -1.16
CA VAL A 146 8.22 -0.03 -2.47
C VAL A 146 7.78 -1.25 -3.28
N SER A 147 7.69 -2.42 -2.67
CA SER A 147 7.18 -3.63 -3.31
C SER A 147 5.72 -3.46 -3.76
N THR A 148 4.86 -2.93 -2.89
CA THR A 148 3.44 -2.67 -3.16
C THR A 148 3.24 -1.69 -4.31
N LEU A 149 4.01 -0.60 -4.34
CA LEU A 149 3.98 0.38 -5.43
C LEU A 149 4.50 -0.21 -6.75
N ASN A 150 5.57 -1.01 -6.72
CA ASN A 150 6.06 -1.69 -7.93
C ASN A 150 5.01 -2.67 -8.47
N ARG A 151 4.35 -3.43 -7.58
CA ARG A 151 3.22 -4.30 -7.94
C ARG A 151 2.15 -3.46 -8.64
N ALA A 152 1.65 -2.39 -8.01
CA ALA A 152 0.66 -1.49 -8.60
C ALA A 152 1.10 -0.91 -9.96
N SER A 153 2.37 -0.53 -10.13
CA SER A 153 2.89 -0.07 -11.42
C SER A 153 2.84 -1.15 -12.50
N ASN A 154 3.20 -2.40 -12.16
CA ASN A 154 3.17 -3.52 -13.10
C ASN A 154 1.74 -3.88 -13.48
N LEU A 155 0.83 -3.87 -12.50
CA LEU A 155 -0.61 -4.02 -12.69
C LEU A 155 -1.13 -3.06 -13.76
N ILE A 156 -0.83 -1.76 -13.64
CA ILE A 156 -1.25 -0.75 -14.62
C ILE A 156 -0.65 -1.02 -16.01
N LEU A 157 0.63 -1.39 -16.09
CA LEU A 157 1.29 -1.65 -17.38
C LEU A 157 0.69 -2.85 -18.11
N GLU A 158 0.43 -3.95 -17.39
CA GLU A 158 -0.22 -5.13 -17.97
C GLU A 158 -1.64 -4.82 -18.44
N GLN A 159 -2.36 -3.98 -17.69
CA GLN A 159 -3.66 -3.46 -18.11
C GLN A 159 -3.59 -2.66 -19.43
N GLU A 160 -2.58 -1.79 -19.60
CA GLU A 160 -2.37 -1.04 -20.84
C GLU A 160 -2.06 -1.96 -22.03
N VAL A 161 -1.28 -3.02 -21.82
CA VAL A 161 -0.95 -4.01 -22.86
C VAL A 161 -2.20 -4.74 -23.33
N ILE A 162 -3.03 -5.22 -22.40
CA ILE A 162 -4.31 -5.90 -22.74
C ILE A 162 -5.23 -4.95 -23.51
N ALA A 163 -5.36 -3.71 -23.06
CA ALA A 163 -6.20 -2.71 -23.74
C ALA A 163 -5.69 -2.40 -25.17
N ASP A 164 -4.37 -2.31 -25.36
CA ASP A 164 -3.77 -2.13 -26.68
C ASP A 164 -4.03 -3.32 -27.61
N GLN A 165 -3.99 -4.55 -27.08
CA GLN A 165 -4.28 -5.77 -27.85
C GLN A 165 -5.74 -5.82 -28.31
N ILE A 166 -6.69 -5.51 -27.41
CA ILE A 166 -8.13 -5.44 -27.74
C ILE A 166 -8.38 -4.37 -28.81
N GLN A 167 -7.77 -3.18 -28.66
CA GLN A 167 -7.91 -2.12 -29.66
C GLN A 167 -7.33 -2.50 -31.03
N GLN A 168 -6.23 -3.26 -31.08
CA GLN A 168 -5.64 -3.76 -32.32
C GLN A 168 -6.49 -4.84 -32.99
N GLN A 169 -7.19 -5.67 -32.21
CA GLN A 169 -8.14 -6.66 -32.74
C GLN A 169 -9.41 -5.99 -33.30
N MET A 170 -9.92 -4.94 -32.65
CA MET A 170 -11.12 -4.22 -33.13
C MET A 170 -10.86 -3.29 -34.32
N LYS A 171 -9.66 -2.71 -34.46
CA LYS A 171 -9.28 -1.87 -35.60
C LYS A 171 -8.43 -2.67 -36.58
N GLY A 172 -9.09 -3.51 -37.39
CA GLY A 172 -8.44 -4.32 -38.41
C GLY A 172 -7.32 -3.60 -39.16
N LYS A 173 -6.13 -4.21 -39.17
CA LYS A 173 -4.88 -3.91 -39.91
C LYS A 173 -4.90 -2.64 -40.81
N SER A 174 -5.01 -1.43 -40.26
CA SER A 174 -4.76 -0.20 -41.02
C SER A 174 -4.63 1.04 -40.13
N LYS A 175 -3.42 1.26 -39.60
CA LYS A 175 -2.81 2.60 -39.49
C LYS A 175 -1.40 2.44 -38.90
N LYS A 176 -0.39 2.92 -39.65
CA LYS A 176 1.00 3.08 -39.19
C LYS A 176 1.00 3.73 -37.79
N SER A 177 1.43 3.00 -36.78
CA SER A 177 1.52 3.51 -35.41
C SER A 177 2.59 4.60 -35.35
N ARG A 178 2.21 5.82 -34.99
CA ARG A 178 3.18 6.84 -34.54
C ARG A 178 3.99 6.26 -33.38
N PRO A 179 5.30 6.56 -33.27
CA PRO A 179 6.10 6.09 -32.15
C PRO A 179 5.47 6.59 -30.84
N LYS A 180 4.98 5.66 -30.01
CA LYS A 180 4.44 5.99 -28.69
C LYS A 180 5.58 6.61 -27.88
N LYS A 181 5.41 7.85 -27.44
CA LYS A 181 6.31 8.49 -26.46
C LYS A 181 6.44 7.54 -25.27
N ARG A 182 7.67 7.31 -24.81
CA ARG A 182 7.97 6.48 -23.64
C ARG A 182 7.19 7.04 -22.45
N LYS A 183 6.06 6.41 -22.09
CA LYS A 183 5.24 6.86 -20.96
C LYS A 183 6.07 6.72 -19.69
N GLN A 184 6.02 7.72 -18.83
CA GLN A 184 6.67 7.66 -17.53
C GLN A 184 6.07 6.50 -16.73
N ARG A 185 6.93 5.70 -16.09
CA ARG A 185 6.49 4.54 -15.30
C ARG A 185 5.49 5.02 -14.22
N PRO A 186 4.31 4.39 -14.10
CA PRO A 186 3.35 4.75 -13.05
C PRO A 186 4.02 4.73 -11.67
N HIS A 187 3.63 5.65 -10.78
CA HIS A 187 4.16 5.79 -9.42
C HIS A 187 5.68 5.99 -9.27
N TYR A 188 6.42 6.28 -10.35
CA TYR A 188 7.89 6.38 -10.30
C TYR A 188 8.41 7.33 -9.20
N GLN A 189 7.82 8.53 -9.07
CA GLN A 189 8.23 9.50 -8.05
C GLN A 189 7.97 8.98 -6.63
N GLN A 190 6.84 8.31 -6.40
CA GLN A 190 6.49 7.76 -5.09
C GLN A 190 7.44 6.61 -4.72
N ILE A 191 7.73 5.71 -5.68
CA ILE A 191 8.70 4.64 -5.51
C ILE A 191 10.06 5.22 -5.12
N LEU A 192 10.54 6.23 -5.85
CA LEU A 192 11.84 6.85 -5.60
C LEU A 192 11.91 7.46 -4.19
N ILE A 193 10.88 8.22 -3.78
CA ILE A 193 10.84 8.83 -2.44
C ILE A 193 10.88 7.74 -1.35
N HIS A 194 10.08 6.68 -1.47
CA HIS A 194 10.06 5.62 -0.48
C HIS A 194 11.35 4.80 -0.45
N GLN A 195 12.02 4.60 -1.59
CA GLN A 195 13.35 4.00 -1.64
C GLN A 195 14.39 4.89 -0.95
N SER A 196 14.37 6.19 -1.17
CA SER A 196 15.26 7.12 -0.46
C SER A 196 15.04 7.09 1.05
N LEU A 197 13.78 7.07 1.49
CA LEU A 197 13.45 6.93 2.91
C LEU A 197 13.92 5.59 3.47
N GLN A 198 13.78 4.48 2.72
CA GLN A 198 14.32 3.18 3.11
C GLN A 198 15.82 3.25 3.37
N HIS A 199 16.59 3.82 2.45
CA HIS A 199 18.05 3.96 2.59
C HIS A 199 18.44 4.88 3.74
N LEU A 200 17.69 5.96 3.97
CA LEU A 200 17.90 6.86 5.10
C LEU A 200 17.72 6.13 6.44
N ASN A 201 16.63 5.36 6.59
CA ASN A 201 16.37 4.59 7.81
C ASN A 201 17.40 3.46 8.02
N ASN A 202 17.90 2.85 6.95
CA ASN A 202 19.02 1.90 7.03
C ASN A 202 20.31 2.58 7.54
N GLY A 203 20.59 3.80 7.07
CA GLY A 203 21.70 4.61 7.58
C GLY A 203 21.57 4.90 9.08
N PHE A 204 20.39 5.34 9.52
CA PHE A 204 20.12 5.58 10.94
C PHE A 204 20.23 4.31 11.78
N TYR A 205 19.65 3.21 11.32
CA TYR A 205 19.77 1.92 11.99
C TYR A 205 21.23 1.53 12.22
N LYS A 206 22.06 1.58 11.17
CA LYS A 206 23.49 1.26 11.28
C LYS A 206 24.24 2.21 12.20
N ALA A 207 23.92 3.51 12.19
CA ALA A 207 24.53 4.48 13.09
C ALA A 207 24.22 4.19 14.56
N ILE A 208 22.95 3.90 14.88
CA ILE A 208 22.51 3.54 16.23
C ILE A 208 23.16 2.23 16.68
N CYS A 209 23.22 1.21 15.81
CA CYS A 209 23.95 -0.02 16.12
C CYS A 209 25.44 0.24 16.40
N GLY A 210 26.09 1.11 15.63
CA GLY A 210 27.46 1.53 15.86
C GLY A 210 27.66 2.20 17.23
N PHE A 211 26.77 3.12 17.61
CA PHE A 211 26.81 3.73 18.94
C PHE A 211 26.56 2.73 20.07
N LYS A 212 25.69 1.74 19.85
CA LYS A 212 25.46 0.66 20.82
C LYS A 212 26.72 -0.20 21.01
N LEU A 213 27.39 -0.56 19.92
CA LEU A 213 28.66 -1.32 19.96
C LEU A 213 29.79 -0.54 20.64
N ASP A 214 29.82 0.78 20.46
CA ASP A 214 30.78 1.69 21.09
C ASP A 214 30.38 2.10 22.53
N ASN A 215 29.34 1.48 23.09
CA ASN A 215 28.79 1.78 24.43
C ASN A 215 28.41 3.26 24.64
N LYS A 216 28.06 3.98 23.56
CA LYS A 216 27.61 5.38 23.58
C LYS A 216 26.10 5.53 23.79
N LEU A 217 25.35 4.43 23.80
CA LEU A 217 23.92 4.43 24.08
C LEU A 217 23.65 3.80 25.45
N PRO A 218 23.11 4.56 26.42
CA PRO A 218 22.76 4.01 27.72
C PRO A 218 21.55 3.07 27.58
N VAL A 219 21.68 1.85 28.09
CA VAL A 219 20.61 0.85 28.12
C VAL A 219 20.17 0.63 29.56
N PRO A 220 18.87 0.71 29.89
CA PRO A 220 18.40 0.44 31.25
C PRO A 220 18.65 -1.03 31.62
N GLN A 221 19.37 -1.25 32.73
CA GLN A 221 19.73 -2.59 33.24
C GLN A 221 18.75 -3.11 34.33
N SER A 222 17.52 -2.61 34.36
CA SER A 222 16.57 -3.00 35.41
C SER A 222 16.00 -4.40 35.14
N ALA A 223 16.05 -5.27 36.16
CA ALA A 223 15.45 -6.61 36.12
C ALA A 223 13.92 -6.60 35.89
N LEU A 224 13.26 -5.48 36.23
CA LEU A 224 11.82 -5.27 36.00
C LEU A 224 11.52 -4.66 34.62
N ASN A 225 12.55 -4.28 33.86
CA ASN A 225 12.43 -3.65 32.55
C ASN A 225 13.40 -4.34 31.57
N SER A 226 13.21 -5.65 31.39
CA SER A 226 13.97 -6.41 30.41
C SER A 226 13.51 -6.07 28.99
N GLU A 227 14.37 -6.30 28.00
CA GLU A 227 14.02 -6.12 26.59
C GLU A 227 12.81 -6.99 26.19
N GLN A 228 12.72 -8.20 26.75
CA GLN A 228 11.59 -9.09 26.53
C GLN A 228 10.27 -8.51 27.06
N ILE A 229 10.25 -7.98 28.29
CA ILE A 229 9.05 -7.36 28.86
C ILE A 229 8.59 -6.16 28.03
N ARG A 230 9.53 -5.37 27.48
CA ARG A 230 9.20 -4.24 26.60
C ARG A 230 8.69 -4.67 25.22
N TYR A 231 9.14 -5.81 24.71
CA TYR A 231 8.67 -6.32 23.42
C TYR A 231 7.26 -6.92 23.51
N GLU A 232 6.91 -7.49 24.67
CA GLU A 232 5.61 -8.12 24.92
C GLU A 232 4.49 -7.13 25.27
N HIS A 233 4.82 -5.87 25.63
CA HIS A 233 3.90 -4.81 26.01
C HIS A 233 3.62 -3.83 24.87
#